data_AF-A0A1G6KLZ5-F1
#
_entry.id   AF-A0A1G6KLZ5-F1
#
_cell.length_a   1.000
_cell.length_b   1.000
_cell.length_c   1.000
_cell.angle_alpha   90.00
_cell.angle_beta   90.00
_cell.angle_gamma   90.00
#
_symmetry.space_group_name_H-M   'P 1'
#
loop_
_entity.id
_entity.type
_entity.pdbx_description
1 polymer ?
#
loop_
_entity_poly.entity_id
_entity_poly.type
_entity_poly.pdbx_seq_one_letter_code
_entity_poly.pdbx_strand_id
1 'polypeptide(L)'
;MGKTLPLRLVTWAASLWIAGEFLWYEQYKLTGNQGSIDGVFQPLANWFGIPAHERPIRLCVALLEIAAAVLVLVPRTRIPGALLALGLMSGAIFFHTIGPIGIDPYGDGGGLFKEACFTWTMALLILVIHRDELQILAARFGLGPRPSAA
;
A
#
# COMPACT_ATOMS: atom_id res chain seq x y z
N MET A 1 25.39 -1.32 -9.66
CA MET A 1 25.18 -0.80 -11.03
C MET A 1 23.93 0.06 -11.05
N GLY A 2 23.94 1.21 -11.75
CA GLY A 2 22.72 2.01 -11.92
C GLY A 2 21.69 1.28 -12.79
N LYS A 3 20.39 1.48 -12.53
CA LYS A 3 19.31 0.92 -13.36
C LYS A 3 19.33 1.55 -14.76
N THR A 4 18.98 0.77 -15.78
CA THR A 4 18.84 1.25 -17.17
C THR A 4 17.72 2.28 -17.28
N LEU A 5 17.74 3.14 -18.31
CA LEU A 5 16.69 4.14 -18.53
C LEU A 5 15.27 3.53 -18.57
N PRO A 6 15.00 2.42 -19.28
CA PRO A 6 13.67 1.80 -19.27
C PRO A 6 13.19 1.40 -17.88
N LEU A 7 14.06 0.76 -17.07
CA LEU A 7 13.71 0.37 -15.71
C LEU A 7 13.43 1.59 -14.82
N ARG A 8 14.17 2.68 -15.01
CA ARG A 8 13.92 3.94 -14.28
C ARG A 8 12.56 4.52 -14.64
N LEU A 9 12.18 4.52 -15.92
CA LEU A 9 10.88 5.02 -16.37
C LEU A 9 9.73 4.17 -15.81
N VAL A 10 9.86 2.84 -15.86
CA VAL A 10 8.88 1.92 -15.28
C VAL A 10 8.73 2.14 -13.77
N THR A 11 9.85 2.25 -13.04
CA THR A 11 9.82 2.54 -11.61
C THR A 11 9.10 3.85 -11.30
N TRP A 12 9.35 4.91 -12.09
CA TRP A 12 8.68 6.19 -11.89
C TRP A 12 7.19 6.12 -12.23
N ALA A 13 6.80 5.45 -13.31
CA ALA A 13 5.40 5.24 -13.64
C ALA A 13 4.66 4.52 -12.51
N ALA A 14 5.23 3.43 -11.99
CA ALA A 14 4.68 2.70 -10.85
C ALA A 14 4.62 3.56 -9.57
N SER A 15 5.65 4.38 -9.31
CA SER A 15 5.71 5.24 -8.12
C SER A 15 4.68 6.37 -8.19
N LEU A 16 4.50 6.97 -9.37
CA LEU A 16 3.48 8.01 -9.61
C LEU A 16 2.07 7.43 -9.52
N TRP A 17 1.86 6.21 -10.04
CA TRP A 17 0.59 5.51 -9.86
C TRP A 17 0.27 5.32 -8.37
N ILE A 18 1.16 4.69 -7.59
CA ILE A 18 0.93 4.42 -6.16
C ILE A 18 0.64 5.72 -5.41
N ALA A 19 1.44 6.77 -5.65
CA ALA A 19 1.23 8.05 -4.98
C ALA A 19 -0.09 8.71 -5.39
N GLY A 20 -0.43 8.69 -6.68
CA GLY A 20 -1.68 9.23 -7.19
C GLY A 20 -2.89 8.52 -6.61
N GLU A 21 -2.87 7.19 -6.62
CA GLU A 21 -3.91 6.33 -6.07
C GLU A 21 -4.15 6.61 -4.58
N PHE A 22 -3.09 6.55 -3.77
CA PHE A 22 -3.19 6.76 -2.32
C PHE A 22 -3.72 8.17 -2.01
N LEU A 23 -3.17 9.20 -2.65
CA LEU A 23 -3.60 10.58 -2.42
C LEU A 23 -5.02 10.86 -2.94
N TRP A 24 -5.45 10.20 -4.01
CA TRP A 24 -6.80 10.37 -4.57
C TRP A 24 -7.88 9.96 -3.57
N TYR A 25 -7.69 8.82 -2.89
CA TYR A 25 -8.68 8.29 -1.97
C TYR A 25 -8.75 9.01 -0.62
N GLU A 26 -7.76 9.84 -0.29
CA GLU A 26 -7.76 10.62 0.96
C GLU A 26 -8.93 11.59 1.06
N GLN A 27 -9.48 12.05 -0.05
CA GLN A 27 -10.67 12.88 -0.02
C GLN A 27 -11.87 12.17 0.62
N TYR A 28 -11.93 10.84 0.56
CA TYR A 28 -12.96 10.04 1.22
C TYR A 28 -12.56 9.64 2.64
N LYS A 29 -11.29 9.30 2.85
CA LYS A 29 -10.77 8.84 4.14
C LYS A 29 -10.56 9.97 5.15
N LEU A 30 -10.10 11.15 4.76
CA LEU A 30 -9.87 12.25 5.71
C LEU A 30 -11.16 12.97 6.09
N THR A 31 -12.10 13.10 5.14
CA THR A 31 -13.37 13.80 5.36
C THR A 31 -14.43 12.95 6.07
N GLY A 32 -14.26 11.63 6.10
CA GLY A 32 -15.26 10.71 6.64
C GLY A 32 -16.47 10.61 5.73
N ASN A 33 -16.24 10.43 4.43
CA ASN A 33 -17.31 10.16 3.49
C ASN A 33 -18.10 8.91 3.91
N GLN A 34 -19.44 8.95 3.78
CA GLN A 34 -20.30 7.88 4.27
C GLN A 34 -19.99 6.51 3.64
N GLY A 35 -19.63 6.46 2.36
CA GLY A 35 -19.20 5.21 1.71
C GLY A 35 -17.93 4.64 2.32
N SER A 36 -16.96 5.49 2.65
CA SER A 36 -15.73 5.09 3.35
C SER A 36 -16.03 4.53 4.74
N ILE A 37 -16.90 5.19 5.49
CA ILE A 37 -17.33 4.78 6.83
C ILE A 37 -18.07 3.44 6.77
N ASP A 38 -19.19 3.39 6.04
CA ASP A 38 -20.10 2.24 6.10
C ASP A 38 -19.62 1.06 5.24
N GLY A 39 -18.98 1.36 4.11
CA GLY A 39 -18.56 0.35 3.15
C GLY A 39 -17.22 -0.30 3.47
N VAL A 40 -16.36 0.33 4.29
CA VAL A 40 -14.98 -0.17 4.53
C VAL A 40 -14.64 -0.17 6.02
N PHE A 41 -14.63 0.99 6.67
CA PHE A 41 -13.96 1.12 7.97
C PHE A 41 -14.83 0.71 9.17
N GLN A 42 -16.14 0.91 9.13
CA GLN A 42 -17.03 0.42 10.19
C GLN A 42 -17.15 -1.11 10.20
N PRO A 43 -17.30 -1.81 9.06
CA PRO A 43 -17.19 -3.26 9.02
C PRO A 43 -15.87 -3.76 9.62
N LEU A 44 -14.76 -3.10 9.28
CA LEU A 44 -13.43 -3.45 9.79
C LEU A 44 -13.30 -3.20 11.31
N ALA A 45 -13.82 -2.09 11.81
CA ALA A 45 -13.84 -1.79 13.24
C ALA A 45 -14.66 -2.81 14.04
N ASN A 46 -15.80 -3.22 13.50
CA ASN A 46 -16.63 -4.28 14.08
C ASN A 46 -15.87 -5.61 14.11
N TRP A 47 -15.21 -5.98 13.01
CA TRP A 47 -14.43 -7.23 12.91
C TRP A 47 -13.28 -7.30 13.90
N PHE A 48 -12.59 -6.17 14.13
CA PHE A 48 -11.54 -6.09 15.14
C PHE A 48 -12.05 -5.88 16.57
N GLY A 49 -13.36 -5.74 16.76
CA GLY A 49 -13.97 -5.47 18.06
C GLY A 49 -13.51 -4.13 18.67
N ILE A 50 -13.21 -3.13 17.84
CA ILE A 50 -12.78 -1.81 18.34
C ILE A 50 -14.01 -1.08 18.88
N PRO A 51 -14.05 -0.74 20.19
CA PRO A 51 -15.21 -0.07 20.79
C PRO A 51 -15.30 1.41 20.38
N ALA A 52 -14.18 2.00 19.96
CA ALA A 52 -14.17 3.28 19.30
C ALA A 52 -14.68 3.10 17.86
N HIS A 53 -15.71 3.87 17.48
CA HIS A 53 -16.21 4.00 16.10
C HIS A 53 -15.06 4.09 15.09
N GLU A 54 -15.29 3.70 13.83
CA GLU A 54 -14.25 3.42 12.80
C GLU A 54 -13.08 4.40 12.64
N ARG A 55 -13.31 5.67 13.00
CA ARG A 55 -12.43 6.81 12.79
C ARG A 55 -10.94 6.56 13.09
N PRO A 56 -10.52 5.92 14.21
CA PRO A 56 -9.11 5.66 14.47
C PRO A 56 -8.46 4.76 13.42
N ILE A 57 -9.16 3.73 12.95
CA ILE A 57 -8.63 2.83 11.91
C ILE A 57 -8.54 3.57 10.58
N ARG A 58 -9.60 4.28 10.19
CA ARG A 58 -9.61 5.05 8.94
C ARG A 58 -8.50 6.08 8.88
N LEU A 59 -8.32 6.87 9.94
CA LEU A 59 -7.26 7.86 10.00
C LEU A 59 -5.87 7.24 10.09
N CYS A 60 -5.72 6.08 10.73
CA CYS A 60 -4.46 5.34 10.72
C CYS A 60 -4.08 4.90 9.30
N VAL A 61 -5.01 4.29 8.56
CA VAL A 61 -4.79 3.86 7.17
C VAL A 61 -4.47 5.05 6.27
N ALA A 62 -5.24 6.14 6.36
CA ALA A 62 -5.00 7.39 5.65
C ALA A 62 -3.57 7.94 5.87
N LEU A 63 -3.12 8.00 7.13
CA LEU A 63 -1.77 8.48 7.45
C LEU A 63 -0.67 7.57 6.88
N LEU A 64 -0.88 6.25 6.92
CA LEU A 64 0.06 5.28 6.35
C LEU A 64 0.12 5.36 4.83
N GLU A 65 -1.01 5.54 4.15
CA GLU A 65 -1.08 5.72 2.69
C GLU A 65 -0.41 7.03 2.26
N ILE A 66 -0.64 8.14 2.96
CA ILE A 66 0.07 9.41 2.72
C ILE A 66 1.58 9.22 2.91
N ALA A 67 2.00 8.55 3.98
CA ALA A 67 3.42 8.26 4.21
C ALA A 67 4.01 7.42 3.07
N ALA A 68 3.32 6.37 2.64
CA ALA A 68 3.75 5.53 1.52
C ALA A 68 3.86 6.34 0.21
N ALA A 69 2.89 7.20 -0.08
CA ALA A 69 2.87 8.06 -1.26
C ALA A 69 4.07 9.02 -1.30
N VAL A 70 4.44 9.63 -0.17
CA VAL A 70 5.63 10.49 -0.09
C VAL A 70 6.92 9.66 -0.23
N LEU A 71 7.01 8.54 0.50
CA LEU A 71 8.22 7.71 0.53
C LEU A 71 8.54 7.11 -0.84
N VAL A 72 7.53 6.65 -1.60
CA VAL A 72 7.73 5.99 -2.90
C VAL A 72 8.24 6.95 -3.99
N LEU A 73 7.89 8.24 -3.88
CA LEU A 73 8.33 9.28 -4.82
C LEU A 73 9.78 9.70 -4.60
N VAL A 74 10.27 9.69 -3.36
CA VAL A 74 11.65 10.07 -3.04
C VAL A 74 12.59 8.88 -3.30
N PRO A 75 13.55 8.95 -4.26
CA PRO A 75 14.36 7.80 -4.66
C PRO A 75 15.11 7.11 -3.51
N ARG A 76 15.53 7.87 -2.48
CA ARG A 76 16.23 7.35 -1.31
C ARG A 76 15.34 6.52 -0.37
N THR A 77 14.03 6.74 -0.39
CA THR A 77 13.04 6.08 0.48
C THR A 77 12.05 5.23 -0.31
N ARG A 78 12.31 4.99 -1.60
CA ARG A 78 11.38 4.30 -2.48
C ARG A 78 11.05 2.89 -2.01
N ILE A 79 12.04 2.16 -1.52
CA ILE A 79 11.86 0.79 -1.03
C ILE A 79 10.94 0.74 0.20
N PRO A 80 11.17 1.50 1.28
CA PRO A 80 10.23 1.51 2.39
C PRO A 80 8.83 2.01 1.99
N GLY A 81 8.73 2.98 1.06
CA GLY A 81 7.43 3.38 0.50
C GLY A 81 6.70 2.25 -0.23
N ALA A 82 7.41 1.51 -1.08
CA ALA A 82 6.85 0.36 -1.80
C ALA A 82 6.52 -0.82 -0.87
N LEU A 83 7.31 -1.07 0.16
CA LEU A 83 7.00 -2.08 1.19
C LEU A 83 5.73 -1.71 1.96
N LEU A 84 5.58 -0.45 2.35
CA LEU A 84 4.39 0.04 3.04
C LEU A 84 3.15 -0.05 2.15
N ALA A 85 3.26 0.36 0.88
CA ALA A 85 2.19 0.22 -0.09
C ALA A 85 1.79 -1.26 -0.31
N LEU A 86 2.76 -2.15 -0.47
CA LEU A 86 2.51 -3.59 -0.60
C LEU A 86 1.78 -4.15 0.63
N GLY A 87 2.21 -3.76 1.83
CA GLY A 87 1.58 -4.18 3.09
C GLY A 87 0.13 -3.69 3.23
N LEU A 88 -0.11 -2.40 2.97
CA LEU A 88 -1.44 -1.79 3.00
C LEU A 88 -2.39 -2.47 2.01
N MET A 89 -1.96 -2.65 0.76
CA MET A 89 -2.78 -3.30 -0.26
C MET A 89 -2.98 -4.79 0.02
N SER A 90 -2.01 -5.47 0.62
CA SER A 90 -2.19 -6.86 1.08
C SER A 90 -3.29 -6.95 2.15
N GLY A 91 -3.31 -6.00 3.09
CA GLY A 91 -4.38 -5.87 4.08
C GLY A 91 -5.73 -5.59 3.42
N ALA A 92 -5.80 -4.61 2.51
CA ALA A 92 -7.02 -4.29 1.78
C ALA A 92 -7.57 -5.52 1.03
N ILE A 93 -6.75 -6.16 0.20
CA ILE A 93 -7.13 -7.37 -0.55
C ILE A 93 -7.60 -8.48 0.39
N PHE A 94 -6.90 -8.71 1.50
CA PHE A 94 -7.33 -9.69 2.51
C PHE A 94 -8.70 -9.36 3.09
N PHE A 95 -8.96 -8.12 3.50
CA PHE A 95 -10.23 -7.76 4.13
C PHE A 95 -11.41 -7.66 3.14
N HIS A 96 -11.13 -7.44 1.85
CA HIS A 96 -12.11 -7.53 0.77
C HIS A 96 -12.47 -8.99 0.41
N THR A 97 -11.55 -9.94 0.59
CA THR A 97 -11.75 -11.34 0.15
C THR A 97 -12.15 -12.29 1.28
N ILE A 98 -11.49 -12.17 2.43
CA ILE A 98 -11.68 -13.04 3.61
C ILE A 98 -12.36 -12.27 4.75
N GLY A 99 -12.11 -10.96 4.83
CA GLY A 99 -12.66 -10.11 5.87
C GLY A 99 -14.09 -9.60 5.61
N PRO A 100 -14.53 -8.59 6.38
CA PRO A 100 -15.93 -8.18 6.45
C PRO A 100 -16.39 -7.27 5.30
N ILE A 101 -15.49 -6.81 4.43
CA ILE A 101 -15.77 -5.72 3.48
C ILE A 101 -16.51 -6.26 2.24
N GLY A 102 -16.11 -7.44 1.75
CA GLY A 102 -16.57 -7.98 0.47
C GLY A 102 -15.90 -7.32 -0.73
N ILE A 103 -15.91 -7.98 -1.89
CA ILE A 103 -15.19 -7.55 -3.10
C ILE A 103 -15.81 -6.28 -3.72
N ASP A 104 -17.13 -6.13 -3.63
CA ASP A 104 -17.88 -5.02 -4.24
C ASP A 104 -18.82 -4.37 -3.22
N PRO A 105 -18.26 -3.63 -2.22
CA PRO A 105 -19.07 -3.02 -1.15
C PRO A 105 -19.98 -1.89 -1.64
N TYR A 106 -19.76 -1.37 -2.86
CA TYR A 106 -20.50 -0.24 -3.42
C TYR A 106 -21.43 -0.61 -4.58
N GLY A 107 -21.38 -1.87 -5.06
CA GLY A 107 -22.12 -2.29 -6.25
C GLY A 107 -21.62 -1.63 -7.54
N ASP A 108 -20.33 -1.27 -7.59
CA ASP A 108 -19.67 -0.57 -8.70
C ASP A 108 -18.87 -1.53 -9.61
N GLY A 109 -19.05 -2.83 -9.43
CA GLY A 109 -18.29 -3.86 -10.13
C GLY A 109 -16.90 -4.09 -9.52
N GLY A 110 -16.71 -3.76 -8.24
CA GLY A 110 -15.47 -4.01 -7.50
C GLY A 110 -14.34 -3.08 -7.91
N GLY A 111 -14.64 -1.81 -8.20
CA GLY A 111 -13.66 -0.80 -8.62
C GLY A 111 -12.50 -0.69 -7.64
N LEU A 112 -12.83 -0.45 -6.36
CA LEU A 112 -11.84 -0.32 -5.28
C LEU A 112 -10.95 -1.57 -5.15
N PHE A 113 -11.52 -2.77 -5.28
CA PHE A 113 -10.76 -4.02 -5.19
C PHE A 113 -9.77 -4.19 -6.35
N LYS A 114 -10.20 -3.87 -7.59
CA LYS A 114 -9.34 -3.94 -8.77
C LYS A 114 -8.16 -2.99 -8.67
N GLU A 115 -8.41 -1.76 -8.20
CA GLU A 115 -7.37 -0.76 -7.98
C GLU A 115 -6.39 -1.20 -6.88
N ALA A 116 -6.88 -1.78 -5.78
CA ALA A 116 -6.02 -2.37 -4.75
C ALA A 116 -5.08 -3.45 -5.31
N CYS A 117 -5.60 -4.37 -6.14
CA CYS A 117 -4.79 -5.39 -6.81
C CYS A 117 -3.75 -4.81 -7.78
N PHE A 118 -4.13 -3.79 -8.54
CA PHE A 118 -3.21 -3.14 -9.48
C PHE A 118 -2.11 -2.37 -8.74
N THR A 119 -2.46 -1.62 -7.69
CA THR A 119 -1.50 -0.90 -6.84
C THR A 119 -0.57 -1.85 -6.10
N TRP A 120 -1.07 -2.99 -5.61
CA TRP A 120 -0.26 -4.07 -5.05
C TRP A 120 0.78 -4.57 -6.07
N THR A 121 0.35 -4.78 -7.32
CA THR A 121 1.24 -5.24 -8.41
C THR A 121 2.30 -4.18 -8.74
N MET A 122 1.96 -2.89 -8.73
CA MET A 122 2.92 -1.80 -8.92
C MET A 122 3.94 -1.74 -7.78
N ALA A 123 3.51 -1.92 -6.53
CA ALA A 123 4.41 -1.97 -5.38
C ALA A 123 5.37 -3.17 -5.49
N LEU A 124 4.85 -4.36 -5.84
CA LEU A 124 5.67 -5.55 -6.05
C LEU A 124 6.68 -5.34 -7.19
N LEU A 125 6.25 -4.73 -8.30
CA LEU A 125 7.12 -4.43 -9.45
C LEU A 125 8.31 -3.57 -9.04
N ILE A 126 8.08 -2.52 -8.25
CA ILE A 126 9.17 -1.67 -7.72
C ILE A 126 10.14 -2.51 -6.88
N LEU A 127 9.63 -3.37 -5.98
CA LEU A 127 10.46 -4.21 -5.12
C LEU A 127 11.27 -5.25 -5.91
N VAL A 128 10.71 -5.82 -6.97
CA VAL A 128 11.41 -6.75 -7.87
C VAL A 128 12.51 -6.03 -8.66
N ILE A 129 12.22 -4.84 -9.21
CA ILE A 129 13.21 -4.02 -9.91
C ILE A 129 14.35 -3.63 -8.95
N HIS A 130 14.03 -3.34 -7.69
CA HIS A 130 14.97 -2.89 -6.66
C HIS A 130 15.39 -3.99 -5.67
N ARG A 131 15.35 -5.28 -6.07
CA ARG A 131 15.59 -6.42 -5.17
C ARG A 131 16.97 -6.41 -4.50
N ASP A 132 18.01 -5.95 -5.20
CA ASP A 132 19.36 -5.92 -4.65
C ASP A 132 19.44 -4.86 -3.53
N GLU A 133 18.82 -3.70 -3.75
CA GLU A 133 18.73 -2.65 -2.74
C GLU A 133 17.83 -3.06 -1.57
N LEU A 134 16.77 -3.85 -1.83
CA LEU A 134 15.91 -4.45 -0.81
C LEU A 134 16.67 -5.45 0.05
N GLN A 135 17.49 -6.31 -0.54
CA GLN A 135 18.33 -7.27 0.18
C GLN A 135 19.36 -6.57 1.06
N ILE A 136 19.96 -5.48 0.58
CA ILE A 136 20.86 -4.64 1.38
C ILE A 136 20.11 -4.05 2.57
N LEU A 137 18.89 -3.54 2.36
CA LEU A 137 18.06 -3.02 3.45
C LEU A 137 17.71 -4.12 4.45
N ALA A 138 17.30 -5.31 4.00
CA ALA A 138 16.97 -6.45 4.86
C ALA A 138 18.18 -6.92 5.68
N ALA A 139 19.37 -6.98 5.09
CA ALA A 139 20.61 -7.34 5.78
C ALA A 139 20.94 -6.38 6.94
N ARG A 140 20.64 -5.07 6.80
CA ARG A 140 20.81 -4.09 7.89
C ARG A 140 19.92 -4.36 9.09
N PHE A 141 18.80 -5.05 8.91
CA PHE A 141 17.89 -5.48 9.96
C PHE A 141 18.09 -6.95 10.37
N GLY A 142 19.15 -7.62 9.89
CA GLY A 142 19.43 -9.02 10.20
C GLY A 142 18.50 -10.03 9.51
N LEU A 143 17.71 -9.60 8.52
CA LEU A 143 16.72 -10.42 7.79
C LEU A 143 17.24 -10.95 6.44
N GLY A 144 18.55 -10.86 6.19
CA GLY A 144 19.20 -11.30 4.95
C GLY A 144 20.25 -12.39 5.19
N PRO A 145 20.68 -13.10 4.13
CA PRO A 145 21.82 -14.00 4.21
C PRO A 145 23.02 -13.24 4.80
N ARG A 146 23.66 -13.79 5.84
CA ARG A 146 24.95 -13.26 6.27
C ARG A 146 25.90 -13.33 5.08
N PRO A 147 26.66 -12.28 4.76
CA PRO A 147 27.74 -12.41 3.80
C PRO A 147 28.60 -13.59 4.25
N SER A 148 28.70 -14.64 3.41
CA SER A 148 29.71 -15.66 3.63
C SER A 148 31.05 -14.93 3.66
N ALA A 149 31.78 -15.04 4.77
CA ALA A 149 33.14 -14.52 4.84
C ALA A 149 33.93 -15.14 3.67
N ALA A 150 34.29 -14.28 2.71
CA ALA A 150 35.23 -14.63 1.65
C ALA A 150 36.65 -14.48 2.20
#